data_AF-A0A6L7WS37-F1
#
_entry.id   AF-A0A6L7WS37-F1
#
_cell.length_a   1.000
_cell.length_b   1.000
_cell.length_c   1.000
_cell.angle_alpha   90.00
_cell.angle_beta   90.00
_cell.angle_gamma   90.00
#
_symmetry.space_group_name_H-M   'P 1'
#
loop_
_entity.id
_entity.type
_entity.pdbx_description
1 polymer ?
#
loop_
_entity_poly.entity_id
_entity_poly.type
_entity_poly.pdbx_seq_one_letter_code
_entity_poly.pdbx_strand_id
1 'polypeptide(L)'
;YRMIGEYRLFAWGMLACNVVIPLVLFFKRVRTSLAALFVVSIFVNIGMWLERFVIIVTSLSHDFDPANWAGLYEPTWVEGAITVGSFSLFFLLFLLFIKNFPAVSITEMKEGSAHAEVFDDSLARCLSKHGFLDRFYELFLASSPRVREAFGNTDFAHQKKMLADSLSLMTSASGAPADELEELDRVARRHGKHDLDIGLDLYDLWLESLMQTVREFDGHFDRDVDRAWRNVLAEGIEFMESRHER
;
A
#
# COMPACT_ATOMS: atom_id res chain seq x y z
N TYR A 1 44.69 -15.35 -23.83
CA TYR A 1 43.82 -14.42 -24.59
C TYR A 1 43.06 -13.43 -23.70
N ARG A 2 42.33 -13.86 -22.65
CA ARG A 2 41.53 -12.96 -21.78
C ARG A 2 42.33 -11.96 -20.90
N MET A 3 43.32 -12.44 -20.14
CA MET A 3 44.03 -11.61 -19.15
C MET A 3 45.31 -10.94 -19.69
N ILE A 4 45.87 -11.47 -20.79
CA ILE A 4 47.17 -11.06 -21.37
C ILE A 4 47.08 -10.82 -22.90
N GLY A 5 45.90 -11.00 -23.52
CA GLY A 5 45.67 -10.80 -24.96
C GLY A 5 44.87 -9.52 -25.27
N GLU A 6 44.22 -9.48 -26.44
CA GLU A 6 43.61 -8.27 -27.01
C GLU A 6 42.48 -7.67 -26.16
N TYR A 7 41.76 -8.49 -25.38
CA TYR A 7 40.67 -8.05 -24.50
C TYR A 7 41.10 -7.75 -23.06
N ARG A 8 42.41 -7.58 -22.81
CA ARG A 8 42.97 -7.37 -21.47
C ARG A 8 42.35 -6.19 -20.73
N LEU A 9 42.12 -5.05 -21.40
CA LEU A 9 41.54 -3.86 -20.75
C LEU A 9 40.15 -4.17 -20.16
N PHE A 10 39.30 -4.86 -20.91
CA PHE A 10 37.95 -5.22 -20.48
C PHE A 10 37.96 -6.26 -19.35
N ALA A 11 38.88 -7.24 -19.41
CA ALA A 11 39.04 -8.24 -18.35
C ALA A 11 39.52 -7.63 -17.02
N TRP A 12 40.49 -6.71 -17.05
CA TRP A 12 40.93 -6.00 -15.85
C TRP A 12 39.89 -5.00 -15.35
N GLY A 13 39.15 -4.34 -16.25
CA GLY A 13 38.03 -3.46 -15.88
C GLY A 13 36.92 -4.23 -15.16
N MET A 14 36.54 -5.40 -15.66
CA MET A 14 35.60 -6.32 -15.00
C MET A 14 36.08 -6.73 -13.60
N LEU A 15 37.34 -7.20 -13.48
CA LEU A 15 37.94 -7.58 -12.20
C LEU A 15 37.99 -6.41 -11.21
N ALA A 16 38.37 -5.22 -11.66
CA ALA A 16 38.39 -4.03 -10.81
C ALA A 16 36.99 -3.69 -10.30
N CYS A 17 35.98 -3.71 -11.17
CA CYS A 17 34.62 -3.32 -10.83
C CYS A 17 33.87 -4.35 -9.96
N ASN A 18 34.09 -5.65 -10.18
CA ASN A 18 33.37 -6.71 -9.45
C ASN A 18 34.13 -7.25 -8.23
N VAL A 19 35.45 -7.09 -8.17
CA VAL A 19 36.26 -7.61 -7.07
C VAL A 19 36.88 -6.48 -6.26
N VAL A 20 37.59 -5.55 -6.90
CA VAL A 20 38.36 -4.52 -6.17
C VAL A 20 37.44 -3.47 -5.54
N ILE A 21 36.46 -2.97 -6.30
CA ILE A 21 35.55 -1.90 -5.83
C ILE A 21 34.65 -2.38 -4.66
N PRO A 22 34.06 -3.60 -4.69
CA PRO A 22 33.30 -4.11 -3.55
C PRO A 22 34.12 -4.32 -2.28
N LEU A 23 35.43 -4.58 -2.38
CA LEU A 23 36.30 -4.69 -1.20
C LEU A 23 36.38 -3.37 -0.40
N VAL A 24 36.09 -2.23 -1.03
CA VAL A 24 36.01 -0.92 -0.33
C VAL A 24 34.86 -0.88 0.69
N LEU A 25 33.85 -1.75 0.56
CA LEU A 25 32.75 -1.88 1.53
C LEU A 25 33.18 -2.46 2.88
N PHE A 26 34.39 -3.02 2.98
CA PHE A 26 34.95 -3.50 4.24
C PHE A 26 35.17 -2.36 5.25
N PHE A 27 35.34 -1.12 4.75
CA PHE A 27 35.46 0.07 5.59
C PHE A 27 34.09 0.55 6.05
N LYS A 28 33.89 0.61 7.39
CA LYS A 28 32.63 1.07 8.01
C LYS A 28 32.11 2.38 7.42
N ARG A 29 33.01 3.35 7.19
CA ARG A 29 32.67 4.68 6.67
C ARG A 29 32.04 4.66 5.27
N VAL A 30 32.41 3.68 4.44
CA VAL A 30 31.91 3.54 3.06
C VAL A 30 30.56 2.84 3.09
N ARG A 31 30.44 1.72 3.81
CA ARG A 31 29.17 0.98 3.91
C ARG A 31 28.06 1.70 4.69
N THR A 32 28.38 2.73 5.47
CA THR A 32 27.37 3.56 6.17
C THR A 32 27.02 4.84 5.41
N SER A 33 27.62 5.09 4.24
CA SER A 33 27.34 6.27 3.42
C SER A 33 26.48 5.89 2.23
N LEU A 34 25.26 6.42 2.16
CA LEU A 34 24.34 6.16 1.05
C LEU A 34 24.95 6.58 -0.31
N ALA A 35 25.60 7.75 -0.36
CA ALA A 35 26.25 8.22 -1.58
C ALA A 35 27.39 7.30 -2.04
N ALA A 36 28.20 6.77 -1.10
CA ALA A 36 29.28 5.85 -1.43
C ALA A 36 28.73 4.50 -1.93
N LEU A 37 27.67 3.98 -1.29
CA LEU A 37 26.98 2.76 -1.74
C LEU A 37 26.39 2.93 -3.15
N PHE A 38 25.81 4.08 -3.46
CA PHE A 38 25.28 4.39 -4.78
C PHE A 38 26.37 4.43 -5.86
N VAL A 39 27.52 5.05 -5.58
CA VAL A 39 28.65 5.05 -6.52
C VAL A 39 29.20 3.63 -6.72
N VAL A 40 29.36 2.86 -5.65
CA VAL A 40 29.81 1.45 -5.73
C VAL A 40 28.85 0.60 -6.55
N SER A 41 27.53 0.77 -6.41
CA SER A 41 26.55 -0.01 -7.17
C SER A 41 26.59 0.26 -8.67
N ILE A 42 26.88 1.50 -9.10
CA ILE A 42 27.10 1.83 -10.51
C ILE A 42 28.28 1.04 -11.06
N PHE A 43 29.43 1.07 -10.36
CA PHE A 43 30.61 0.34 -10.81
C PHE A 43 30.39 -1.17 -10.86
N VAL A 44 29.71 -1.76 -9.86
CA VAL A 44 29.37 -3.19 -9.88
C VAL A 44 28.47 -3.53 -11.08
N ASN A 45 27.46 -2.71 -11.39
CA ASN A 45 26.63 -2.94 -12.58
C ASN A 45 27.43 -2.88 -13.88
N ILE A 46 28.35 -1.91 -14.01
CA ILE A 46 29.28 -1.84 -15.15
C ILE A 46 30.15 -3.10 -15.21
N GLY A 47 30.67 -3.55 -14.07
CA GLY A 47 31.49 -4.76 -13.97
C GLY A 47 30.74 -6.02 -14.38
N MET A 48 29.48 -6.20 -13.95
CA MET A 48 28.63 -7.32 -14.37
C MET A 48 28.34 -7.29 -15.87
N TRP A 49 28.14 -6.10 -16.45
CA TRP A 49 27.98 -5.97 -17.90
C TRP A 49 29.27 -6.31 -18.66
N LEU A 50 30.42 -5.81 -18.19
CA LEU A 50 31.72 -6.14 -18.75
C LEU A 50 32.03 -7.64 -18.65
N GLU A 51 31.60 -8.31 -17.58
CA GLU A 51 31.70 -9.76 -17.46
C GLU A 51 30.96 -10.46 -18.60
N ARG A 52 29.71 -10.09 -18.84
CA ARG A 52 28.92 -10.63 -19.95
C ARG A 52 29.57 -10.33 -21.30
N PHE A 53 30.05 -9.11 -21.51
CA PHE A 53 30.76 -8.74 -22.73
C PHE A 53 32.02 -9.61 -22.95
N VAL A 54 32.86 -9.76 -21.92
CA VAL A 54 34.09 -10.56 -22.01
C VAL A 54 33.78 -12.04 -22.22
N ILE A 55 32.71 -12.59 -21.64
CA ILE A 55 32.27 -13.98 -21.91
C ILE A 55 31.85 -14.13 -23.38
N ILE A 56 30.98 -13.25 -23.88
CA ILE A 56 30.37 -13.36 -25.21
C ILE A 56 31.41 -13.11 -26.31
N VAL A 57 32.16 -12.01 -26.23
CA VAL A 57 33.10 -11.60 -27.28
C VAL A 57 34.28 -12.57 -27.39
N THR A 58 34.80 -13.06 -26.26
CA THR A 58 35.90 -14.03 -26.34
C THR A 58 35.46 -15.38 -26.88
N SER A 59 34.20 -15.77 -26.66
CA SER A 59 33.61 -16.95 -27.29
C SER A 59 33.37 -16.76 -28.79
N LEU A 60 32.96 -15.57 -29.23
CA LEU A 60 32.71 -15.26 -30.65
C LEU A 60 34.00 -15.06 -31.46
N SER A 61 35.07 -14.58 -30.83
CA SER A 61 36.36 -14.33 -31.50
C SER A 61 37.15 -15.59 -31.89
N HIS A 62 36.79 -16.76 -31.39
CA HIS A 62 37.43 -18.04 -31.73
C HIS A 62 36.35 -19.07 -32.06
N ASP A 63 35.93 -19.06 -33.31
CA ASP A 63 35.02 -20.05 -33.86
C ASP A 63 35.72 -21.40 -34.12
N PHE A 64 34.95 -22.45 -34.41
CA PHE A 64 35.46 -23.82 -34.60
C PHE A 64 36.44 -23.95 -35.78
N ASP A 65 36.31 -23.12 -36.81
CA ASP A 65 37.24 -23.06 -37.95
C ASP A 65 38.33 -21.99 -37.71
N PRO A 66 39.62 -22.38 -37.62
CA PRO A 66 40.72 -21.44 -37.47
C PRO A 66 40.85 -20.40 -38.58
N ALA A 67 40.26 -20.64 -39.77
CA ALA A 67 40.24 -19.67 -40.86
C ALA A 67 39.28 -18.48 -40.60
N ASN A 68 38.30 -18.65 -39.71
CA ASN A 68 37.32 -17.64 -39.33
C ASN A 68 37.72 -16.83 -38.10
N TRP A 69 38.94 -17.03 -37.59
CA TRP A 69 39.50 -16.20 -36.52
C TRP A 69 39.86 -14.82 -37.09
N ALA A 70 38.83 -14.03 -37.40
CA ALA A 70 38.96 -12.59 -37.56
C ALA A 70 39.42 -12.01 -36.22
N GLY A 71 40.24 -10.95 -36.25
CA GLY A 71 40.77 -10.29 -35.05
C GLY A 71 39.69 -9.64 -34.17
N LEU A 72 39.91 -8.40 -33.71
CA LEU A 72 38.98 -7.71 -32.81
C LEU A 72 37.53 -7.74 -33.31
N TYR A 73 36.64 -8.33 -32.50
CA TYR A 73 35.19 -8.34 -32.69
C TYR A 73 34.62 -6.93 -32.91
N GLU A 74 33.86 -6.78 -33.99
CA GLU A 74 33.09 -5.58 -34.30
C GLU A 74 31.59 -5.88 -34.15
N PRO A 75 30.88 -5.23 -33.21
CA PRO A 75 29.46 -5.46 -33.00
C PRO A 75 28.65 -5.12 -34.25
N THR A 76 27.75 -6.01 -34.63
CA THR A 76 26.80 -5.74 -35.71
C THR A 76 25.60 -4.94 -35.21
N TRP A 77 24.98 -4.17 -36.10
CA TRP A 77 23.76 -3.42 -35.77
C TRP A 77 22.60 -4.34 -35.35
N VAL A 78 22.59 -5.59 -35.82
CA VAL A 78 21.59 -6.61 -35.46
C VAL A 78 21.72 -6.98 -33.98
N GLU A 79 22.93 -7.20 -33.46
CA GLU A 79 23.17 -7.49 -32.05
C GLU A 79 22.78 -6.31 -31.16
N GLY A 80 23.03 -5.08 -31.63
CA GLY A 80 22.53 -3.86 -31.00
C GLY A 80 20.99 -3.82 -30.93
N ALA A 81 20.31 -4.15 -32.03
CA ALA A 81 18.85 -4.19 -32.10
C ALA A 81 18.24 -5.24 -31.16
N ILE A 82 18.84 -6.43 -31.07
CA ILE A 82 18.41 -7.50 -30.13
C ILE A 82 18.55 -7.04 -28.68
N THR A 83 19.65 -6.36 -28.35
CA THR A 83 19.90 -5.83 -27.00
C THR A 83 18.86 -4.77 -26.63
N VAL A 84 18.64 -3.78 -27.50
CA VAL A 84 17.62 -2.73 -27.29
C VAL A 84 16.22 -3.33 -27.22
N GLY A 85 15.91 -4.30 -28.08
CA GLY A 85 14.64 -5.03 -28.06
C GLY A 85 14.39 -5.75 -26.74
N SER A 86 15.41 -6.37 -26.15
CA SER A 86 15.30 -7.07 -24.86
C SER A 86 15.00 -6.11 -23.70
N PHE A 87 15.67 -4.94 -23.66
CA PHE A 87 15.35 -3.89 -22.69
C PHE A 87 13.93 -3.35 -22.91
N SER A 88 13.56 -3.09 -24.16
CA SER A 88 12.24 -2.56 -24.51
C SER A 88 11.12 -3.52 -24.11
N LEU A 89 11.32 -4.83 -24.32
CA LEU A 89 10.39 -5.87 -23.89
C LEU A 89 10.28 -5.95 -22.36
N PHE A 90 11.40 -5.88 -21.64
CA PHE A 90 11.38 -5.83 -20.18
C PHE A 90 10.58 -4.63 -19.66
N PHE A 91 10.86 -3.42 -20.17
CA PHE A 91 10.13 -2.22 -19.78
C PHE A 91 8.66 -2.28 -20.17
N LEU A 92 8.32 -2.84 -21.34
CA LEU A 92 6.93 -3.08 -21.73
C LEU A 92 6.20 -3.96 -20.71
N LEU A 93 6.79 -5.10 -20.34
CA LEU A 93 6.22 -6.01 -19.34
C LEU A 93 6.13 -5.36 -17.96
N PHE A 94 7.13 -4.57 -17.57
CA PHE A 94 7.13 -3.82 -16.32
C PHE A 94 6.04 -2.75 -16.29
N LEU A 95 5.84 -2.01 -17.38
CA LEU A 95 4.76 -1.02 -17.50
C LEU A 95 3.39 -1.68 -17.50
N LEU A 96 3.24 -2.83 -18.16
CA LEU A 96 2.02 -3.64 -18.07
C LEU A 96 1.77 -4.12 -16.63
N PHE A 97 2.82 -4.54 -15.92
CA PHE A 97 2.70 -4.93 -14.52
C PHE A 97 2.20 -3.77 -13.65
N ILE A 98 2.82 -2.58 -13.74
CA ILE A 98 2.35 -1.38 -12.99
C ILE A 98 0.94 -0.97 -13.40
N LYS A 99 0.57 -1.14 -14.67
CA LYS A 99 -0.77 -0.82 -15.15
C LYS A 99 -1.83 -1.78 -14.61
N ASN A 100 -1.50 -3.06 -14.51
CA ASN A 100 -2.44 -4.12 -14.15
C ASN A 100 -2.52 -4.35 -12.64
N PHE A 101 -1.45 -4.08 -11.89
CA PHE A 101 -1.44 -4.15 -10.43
C PHE A 101 -1.45 -2.72 -9.87
N PRO A 102 -2.45 -2.35 -9.05
CA PRO A 102 -2.46 -1.04 -8.44
C PRO A 102 -1.19 -0.88 -7.59
N ALA A 103 -0.38 0.13 -7.88
CA ALA A 103 0.72 0.53 -7.02
C ALA A 103 0.15 1.20 -5.76
N VAL A 104 -0.56 0.44 -4.93
CA VAL A 104 -1.06 0.92 -3.64
C VAL A 104 0.17 1.14 -2.77
N SER A 105 0.28 2.32 -2.18
CA SER A 105 1.40 2.61 -1.31
C SER A 105 1.32 1.69 -0.08
N ILE A 106 2.39 0.94 0.20
CA ILE A 106 2.47 0.07 1.38
C ILE A 106 2.24 0.88 2.67
N THR A 107 2.57 2.17 2.66
CA THR A 107 2.41 3.08 3.79
C THR A 107 0.95 3.36 4.09
N GLU A 108 0.11 3.72 3.10
CA GLU A 108 -1.32 3.98 3.32
C GLU A 108 -2.04 2.72 3.80
N MET A 109 -1.72 1.55 3.22
CA MET A 109 -2.28 0.28 3.70
C MET A 109 -1.88 -0.04 5.15
N LYS A 110 -0.67 0.34 5.55
CA LYS A 110 -0.17 0.10 6.90
C LYS A 110 -0.77 1.06 7.93
N GLU A 111 -0.99 2.32 7.55
CA GLU A 111 -1.65 3.31 8.42
C GLU A 111 -3.14 2.97 8.61
N GLY A 112 -3.85 2.62 7.54
CA GLY A 112 -5.25 2.16 7.63
C GLY A 112 -5.39 0.92 8.50
N SER A 113 -4.54 -0.10 8.30
CA SER A 113 -4.57 -1.32 9.11
C SER A 113 -4.21 -1.08 10.59
N ALA A 114 -3.29 -0.17 10.89
CA ALA A 114 -2.95 0.18 12.28
C ALA A 114 -4.11 0.88 13.00
N HIS A 115 -4.85 1.77 12.32
CA HIS A 115 -6.04 2.40 12.90
C HIS A 115 -7.20 1.42 13.06
N ALA A 116 -7.40 0.52 12.10
CA ALA A 116 -8.42 -0.53 12.17
C ALA A 116 -8.21 -1.47 13.37
N GLU A 117 -6.97 -1.91 13.64
CA GLU A 117 -6.66 -2.78 14.78
C GLU A 117 -6.97 -2.10 16.12
N VAL A 118 -6.57 -0.84 16.29
CA VAL A 118 -6.86 -0.05 17.51
C VAL A 118 -8.37 0.18 17.67
N PHE A 119 -9.08 0.43 16.57
CA PHE A 119 -10.53 0.57 16.56
C PHE A 119 -11.23 -0.71 17.00
N ASP A 120 -10.91 -1.86 16.39
CA ASP A 120 -11.52 -3.15 16.71
C ASP A 120 -11.31 -3.54 18.16
N ASP A 121 -10.08 -3.35 18.66
CA ASP A 121 -9.74 -3.60 20.06
C ASP A 121 -10.57 -2.73 21.02
N SER A 122 -10.73 -1.45 20.70
CA SER A 122 -11.55 -0.51 21.49
C SER A 122 -13.05 -0.83 21.39
N LEU A 123 -13.55 -1.16 20.21
CA LEU A 123 -14.93 -1.56 19.96
C LEU A 123 -15.28 -2.84 20.74
N ALA A 124 -14.41 -3.85 20.71
CA ALA A 124 -14.59 -5.09 21.47
C ALA A 124 -14.64 -4.83 22.98
N ARG A 125 -13.74 -3.97 23.51
CA ARG A 125 -13.78 -3.56 24.92
C ARG A 125 -15.08 -2.84 25.25
N CYS A 126 -15.53 -1.90 24.43
CA CYS A 126 -16.77 -1.16 24.63
C CYS A 126 -18.00 -2.07 24.60
N LEU A 127 -18.14 -2.91 23.58
CA LEU A 127 -19.27 -3.83 23.43
C LEU A 127 -19.32 -4.91 24.53
N SER A 128 -18.17 -5.24 25.15
CA SER A 128 -18.14 -6.14 26.32
C SER A 128 -18.76 -5.55 27.59
N LYS A 129 -18.95 -4.22 27.65
CA LYS A 129 -19.51 -3.53 28.80
C LYS A 129 -21.03 -3.42 28.67
N HIS A 130 -21.73 -3.90 29.71
CA HIS A 130 -23.17 -3.72 29.80
C HIS A 130 -23.54 -2.23 29.78
N GLY A 131 -24.51 -1.85 28.95
CA GLY A 131 -25.03 -0.49 28.87
C GLY A 131 -24.31 0.43 27.88
N PHE A 132 -23.27 -0.02 27.16
CA PHE A 132 -22.56 0.82 26.18
C PHE A 132 -23.52 1.40 25.12
N LEU A 133 -24.29 0.53 24.44
CA LEU A 133 -25.22 0.97 23.40
C LEU A 133 -26.44 1.70 23.98
N ASP A 134 -26.84 1.39 25.21
CA ASP A 134 -27.88 2.15 25.91
C ASP A 134 -27.44 3.60 26.11
N ARG A 135 -26.21 3.80 26.60
CA ARG A 135 -25.63 5.11 26.83
C ARG A 135 -25.46 5.90 25.53
N PHE A 136 -25.01 5.24 24.47
CA PHE A 136 -24.93 5.85 23.15
C PHE A 136 -26.29 6.42 22.70
N TYR A 137 -27.35 5.61 22.77
CA TYR A 137 -28.68 6.07 22.36
C TYR A 137 -29.24 7.15 23.29
N GLU A 138 -28.97 7.10 24.59
CA GLU A 138 -29.34 8.17 25.53
C GLU A 138 -28.74 9.52 25.10
N LEU A 139 -27.43 9.55 24.82
CA LEU A 139 -26.73 10.75 24.35
C LEU A 139 -27.23 11.20 22.97
N PHE A 140 -27.38 10.26 22.03
CA PHE A 140 -27.77 10.58 20.67
C PHE A 140 -29.21 11.10 20.56
N LEU A 141 -30.17 10.50 21.28
CA LEU A 141 -31.57 10.97 21.32
C LEU A 141 -31.73 12.31 22.08
N ALA A 142 -30.79 12.63 22.97
CA ALA A 142 -30.72 13.91 23.64
C ALA A 142 -30.10 15.01 22.75
N SER A 143 -29.25 14.64 21.77
CA SER A 143 -28.50 15.59 20.93
C SER A 143 -29.38 16.50 20.05
N SER A 144 -30.53 16.01 19.58
CA SER A 144 -31.41 16.78 18.69
C SER A 144 -32.86 16.26 18.69
N PRO A 145 -33.87 17.17 18.63
CA PRO A 145 -35.27 16.77 18.43
C PRO A 145 -35.48 15.98 17.13
N ARG A 146 -34.76 16.31 16.04
CA ARG A 146 -34.85 15.61 14.75
C ARG A 146 -34.41 14.15 14.89
N VAL A 147 -33.33 13.91 15.62
CA VAL A 147 -32.85 12.55 15.92
C VAL A 147 -33.92 11.80 16.71
N ARG A 148 -34.46 12.40 17.77
CA ARG A 148 -35.51 11.76 18.59
C ARG A 148 -36.75 11.38 17.76
N GLU A 149 -37.17 12.25 16.86
CA GLU A 149 -38.30 12.01 15.97
C GLU A 149 -38.03 10.84 15.02
N ALA A 150 -36.83 10.79 14.41
CA ALA A 150 -36.43 9.70 13.51
C ALA A 150 -36.46 8.31 14.16
N PHE A 151 -36.27 8.24 15.48
CA PHE A 151 -36.29 6.99 16.26
C PHE A 151 -37.61 6.74 17.02
N GLY A 152 -38.67 7.53 16.77
CA GLY A 152 -39.91 7.48 17.55
C GLY A 152 -40.66 6.14 17.54
N ASN A 153 -40.48 5.32 16.50
CA ASN A 153 -41.12 4.01 16.33
C ASN A 153 -40.11 2.86 16.22
N THR A 154 -38.95 2.99 16.86
CA THR A 154 -37.85 2.03 16.73
C THR A 154 -37.89 0.94 17.80
N ASP A 155 -37.74 -0.32 17.39
CA ASP A 155 -37.38 -1.41 18.29
C ASP A 155 -35.90 -1.28 18.66
N PHE A 156 -35.63 -0.73 19.85
CA PHE A 156 -34.27 -0.50 20.32
C PHE A 156 -33.49 -1.79 20.61
N ALA A 157 -34.14 -2.92 20.89
CA ALA A 157 -33.43 -4.17 21.06
C ALA A 157 -32.84 -4.64 19.73
N HIS A 158 -33.65 -4.60 18.67
CA HIS A 158 -33.19 -4.90 17.31
C HIS A 158 -32.20 -3.85 16.79
N GLN A 159 -32.49 -2.58 16.99
CA GLN A 159 -31.66 -1.47 16.50
C GLN A 159 -30.24 -1.50 17.07
N LYS A 160 -30.08 -1.79 18.36
CA LYS A 160 -28.75 -1.91 18.99
C LYS A 160 -27.92 -3.03 18.37
N LYS A 161 -28.56 -4.16 18.03
CA LYS A 161 -27.88 -5.26 17.33
C LYS A 161 -27.42 -4.81 15.94
N MET A 162 -28.31 -4.18 15.18
CA MET A 162 -27.98 -3.63 13.85
C MET A 162 -26.83 -2.62 13.90
N LEU A 163 -26.81 -1.75 14.92
CA LEU A 163 -25.72 -0.79 15.09
C LEU A 163 -24.39 -1.48 15.37
N ALA A 164 -24.34 -2.47 16.27
CA ALA A 164 -23.12 -3.23 16.55
C ALA A 164 -22.59 -3.95 15.30
N ASP A 165 -23.50 -4.56 14.53
CA ASP A 165 -23.16 -5.22 13.27
C ASP A 165 -22.62 -4.19 12.25
N SER A 166 -23.24 -2.99 12.16
CA SER A 166 -22.77 -1.92 11.25
C SER A 166 -21.43 -1.32 11.65
N LEU A 167 -21.13 -1.20 12.95
CA LEU A 167 -19.82 -0.70 13.41
C LEU A 167 -18.71 -1.67 13.05
N SER A 168 -18.97 -2.98 13.13
CA SER A 168 -18.04 -4.02 12.70
C SER A 168 -17.83 -4.01 11.18
N LEU A 169 -18.87 -3.67 10.42
CA LEU A 169 -18.78 -3.50 8.97
C LEU A 169 -17.89 -2.31 8.58
N MET A 170 -17.91 -1.22 9.35
CA MET A 170 -17.08 -0.03 9.06
C MET A 170 -15.59 -0.34 9.12
N THR A 171 -15.13 -1.19 10.05
CA THR A 171 -13.72 -1.65 10.05
C THR A 171 -13.41 -2.39 8.75
N SER A 172 -14.28 -3.30 8.34
CA SER A 172 -14.05 -4.15 7.17
C SER A 172 -14.09 -3.35 5.88
N ALA A 173 -14.82 -2.23 5.87
CA ALA A 173 -14.89 -1.30 4.75
C ALA A 173 -13.65 -0.41 4.60
N SER A 174 -12.90 -0.18 5.68
CA SER A 174 -11.73 0.71 5.65
C SER A 174 -10.61 0.09 4.82
N GLY A 175 -10.27 0.77 3.71
CA GLY A 175 -9.30 0.27 2.73
C GLY A 175 -9.77 -0.88 1.83
N ALA A 176 -11.04 -1.30 1.92
CA ALA A 176 -11.60 -2.34 1.06
C ALA A 176 -11.92 -1.81 -0.36
N PRO A 177 -11.79 -2.64 -1.40
CA PRO A 177 -12.16 -2.25 -2.75
C PRO A 177 -13.68 -2.09 -2.89
N ALA A 178 -14.13 -1.24 -3.81
CA ALA A 178 -15.52 -0.79 -3.88
C ALA A 178 -16.55 -1.91 -4.13
N ASP A 179 -16.13 -3.04 -4.70
CA ASP A 179 -16.94 -4.24 -4.94
C ASP A 179 -17.19 -5.07 -3.67
N GLU A 180 -16.40 -4.89 -2.61
CA GLU A 180 -16.59 -5.55 -1.32
C GLU A 180 -17.52 -4.76 -0.37
N LEU A 181 -17.97 -3.56 -0.78
CA LEU A 181 -18.79 -2.65 0.02
C LEU A 181 -20.31 -2.84 -0.16
N GLU A 182 -20.78 -4.00 -0.63
CA GLU A 182 -22.21 -4.21 -0.96
C GLU A 182 -23.14 -4.00 0.24
N GLU A 183 -22.77 -4.51 1.42
CA GLU A 183 -23.58 -4.33 2.63
C GLU A 183 -23.57 -2.87 3.10
N LEU A 184 -22.43 -2.17 2.98
CA LEU A 184 -22.34 -0.76 3.34
C LEU A 184 -23.18 0.10 2.37
N ASP A 185 -23.19 -0.24 1.09
CA ASP A 185 -24.04 0.38 0.07
C ASP A 185 -25.53 0.14 0.34
N ARG A 186 -25.91 -1.03 0.87
CA ARG A 186 -27.28 -1.29 1.32
C ARG A 186 -27.66 -0.37 2.48
N VAL A 187 -26.78 -0.20 3.47
CA VAL A 187 -27.02 0.72 4.60
C VAL A 187 -27.10 2.17 4.11
N ALA A 188 -26.19 2.58 3.21
CA ALA A 188 -26.14 3.93 2.63
C ALA A 188 -27.43 4.29 1.90
N ARG A 189 -27.93 3.41 1.02
CA ARG A 189 -29.21 3.63 0.30
C ARG A 189 -30.39 3.82 1.25
N ARG A 190 -30.43 3.07 2.36
CA ARG A 190 -31.50 3.23 3.36
C ARG A 190 -31.46 4.57 4.07
N HIS A 191 -30.26 5.13 4.28
CA HIS A 191 -30.09 6.46 4.88
C HIS A 191 -30.22 7.59 3.85
N GLY A 192 -30.27 7.25 2.55
CA GLY A 192 -30.42 8.19 1.46
C GLY A 192 -31.78 8.86 1.42
N LYS A 193 -31.86 9.91 0.59
CA LYS A 193 -33.02 10.78 0.40
C LYS A 193 -34.28 10.06 -0.09
N HIS A 194 -34.12 8.88 -0.68
CA HIS A 194 -35.21 8.09 -1.24
C HIS A 194 -35.80 7.05 -0.26
N ASP A 195 -35.24 6.90 0.94
CA ASP A 195 -35.76 6.03 2.00
C ASP A 195 -35.92 6.83 3.30
N LEU A 196 -34.98 6.74 4.25
CA LEU A 196 -35.11 7.39 5.56
C LEU A 196 -34.84 8.90 5.56
N ASP A 197 -34.25 9.45 4.49
CA ASP A 197 -33.93 10.88 4.34
C ASP A 197 -33.17 11.46 5.54
N ILE A 198 -32.08 10.79 5.92
CA ILE A 198 -31.26 11.20 7.07
C ILE A 198 -30.39 12.39 6.67
N GLY A 199 -30.69 13.56 7.23
CA GLY A 199 -29.93 14.78 6.97
C GLY A 199 -28.44 14.63 7.28
N LEU A 200 -27.58 15.15 6.39
CA LEU A 200 -26.13 15.07 6.52
C LEU A 200 -25.61 15.70 7.83
N ASP A 201 -26.33 16.71 8.34
CA ASP A 201 -26.02 17.37 9.62
C ASP A 201 -26.13 16.44 10.84
N LEU A 202 -26.78 15.29 10.71
CA LEU A 202 -26.98 14.34 11.80
C LEU A 202 -25.79 13.38 12.00
N TYR A 203 -24.90 13.22 11.02
CA TYR A 203 -23.72 12.34 11.15
C TYR A 203 -22.73 12.88 12.18
N ASP A 204 -22.53 14.20 12.24
CA ASP A 204 -21.68 14.84 13.25
C ASP A 204 -22.21 14.59 14.68
N LEU A 205 -23.52 14.72 14.87
CA LEU A 205 -24.17 14.45 16.16
C LEU A 205 -24.05 12.97 16.55
N TRP A 206 -24.18 12.07 15.58
CA TRP A 206 -24.01 10.63 15.77
C TRP A 206 -22.57 10.31 16.20
N LEU A 207 -21.58 10.84 15.47
CA LEU A 207 -20.16 10.61 15.73
C LEU A 207 -19.77 11.15 17.10
N GLU A 208 -20.15 12.38 17.45
CA GLU A 208 -19.81 12.95 18.75
C GLU A 208 -20.48 12.22 19.93
N SER A 209 -21.74 11.78 19.76
CA SER A 209 -22.43 10.97 20.78
C SER A 209 -21.74 9.62 20.99
N LEU A 210 -21.30 8.98 19.91
CA LEU A 210 -20.55 7.72 19.96
C LEU A 210 -19.17 7.92 20.60
N MET A 211 -18.42 8.93 20.18
CA MET A 211 -17.10 9.25 20.76
C MET A 211 -17.19 9.60 22.24
N GLN A 212 -18.23 10.32 22.67
CA GLN A 212 -18.46 10.54 24.10
C GLN A 212 -18.73 9.22 24.83
N THR A 213 -19.51 8.32 24.25
CA THR A 213 -19.79 7.01 24.87
C THR A 213 -18.52 6.15 24.96
N VAL A 214 -17.69 6.14 23.91
CA VAL A 214 -16.40 5.43 23.90
C VAL A 214 -15.47 5.97 24.99
N ARG A 215 -15.40 7.30 25.17
CA ARG A 215 -14.65 7.92 26.28
C ARG A 215 -15.11 7.47 27.66
N GLU A 216 -16.41 7.24 27.84
CA GLU A 216 -16.99 6.80 29.11
C GLU A 216 -16.76 5.30 29.37
N PHE A 217 -16.62 4.47 28.33
CA PHE A 217 -16.64 3.00 28.44
C PHE A 217 -15.31 2.29 28.14
N ASP A 218 -14.44 2.87 27.31
CA ASP A 218 -13.12 2.30 27.05
C ASP A 218 -12.15 2.68 28.17
N GLY A 219 -11.83 1.72 29.04
CA GLY A 219 -10.88 1.91 30.13
C GLY A 219 -9.43 2.20 29.67
N HIS A 220 -9.14 2.06 28.38
CA HIS A 220 -7.84 2.40 27.77
C HIS A 220 -7.95 3.58 26.81
N PHE A 221 -9.01 4.40 26.91
CA PHE A 221 -9.18 5.54 26.03
C PHE A 221 -8.00 6.51 26.13
N ASP A 222 -7.38 6.80 24.99
CA ASP A 222 -6.33 7.79 24.84
C ASP A 222 -6.46 8.54 23.50
N ARG A 223 -5.45 9.35 23.15
CA ARG A 223 -5.44 10.13 21.90
C ARG A 223 -5.34 9.27 20.65
N ASP A 224 -4.77 8.08 20.74
CA ASP A 224 -4.60 7.20 19.60
C ASP A 224 -5.88 6.40 19.36
N VAL A 225 -6.59 5.99 20.42
CA VAL A 225 -7.96 5.47 20.34
C VAL A 225 -8.90 6.51 19.73
N ASP A 226 -8.89 7.78 20.20
CA ASP A 226 -9.75 8.83 19.63
C ASP A 226 -9.54 8.99 18.12
N ARG A 227 -8.26 8.99 17.70
CA ARG A 227 -7.89 9.13 16.29
C ARG A 227 -8.29 7.93 15.46
N ALA A 228 -8.09 6.71 15.97
CA ALA A 228 -8.46 5.49 15.29
C ALA A 228 -9.97 5.45 14.99
N TRP A 229 -10.80 5.75 15.99
CA TRP A 229 -12.25 5.84 15.81
C TRP A 229 -12.67 6.88 14.78
N ARG A 230 -12.11 8.09 14.86
CA ARG A 230 -12.46 9.16 13.91
C ARG A 230 -12.02 8.84 12.49
N ASN A 231 -10.84 8.25 12.30
CA ASN A 231 -10.35 7.90 10.97
C ASN A 231 -11.18 6.78 10.32
N VAL A 232 -11.41 5.68 11.05
CA VAL A 232 -12.17 4.53 10.53
C VAL A 232 -13.61 4.94 10.22
N LEU A 233 -14.26 5.71 11.10
CA LEU A 233 -15.64 6.13 10.88
C LEU A 233 -15.77 7.24 9.84
N ALA A 234 -14.75 8.10 9.66
CA ALA A 234 -14.79 9.15 8.63
C ALA A 234 -14.91 8.55 7.22
N GLU A 235 -14.13 7.50 6.91
CA GLU A 235 -14.22 6.81 5.61
C GLU A 235 -15.63 6.24 5.36
N GLY A 236 -16.22 5.62 6.40
CA GLY A 236 -17.58 5.11 6.36
C GLY A 236 -18.63 6.20 6.17
N ILE A 237 -18.52 7.31 6.90
CA ILE A 237 -19.43 8.46 6.81
C ILE A 237 -19.32 9.10 5.42
N GLU A 238 -18.11 9.37 4.92
CA GLU A 238 -17.91 9.91 3.57
C GLU A 238 -18.53 9.02 2.50
N PHE A 239 -18.42 7.69 2.65
CA PHE A 239 -19.09 6.76 1.75
C PHE A 239 -20.62 6.91 1.80
N MET A 240 -21.20 6.97 3.01
CA MET A 240 -22.64 7.16 3.22
C MET A 240 -23.14 8.47 2.58
N GLU A 241 -22.41 9.57 2.79
CA GLU A 241 -22.71 10.88 2.21
C GLU A 241 -22.67 10.86 0.68
N SER A 242 -21.67 10.19 0.09
CA SER A 242 -21.50 10.08 -1.36
C SER A 242 -22.67 9.40 -2.08
N ARG A 243 -23.45 8.60 -1.34
CA ARG A 243 -24.62 7.85 -1.84
C ARG A 243 -25.95 8.49 -1.45
N HIS A 244 -25.96 9.57 -0.68
CA HIS A 244 -27.18 10.15 -0.14
C HIS A 244 -28.19 10.60 -1.21
N GLU A 245 -27.70 11.09 -2.36
CA GLU A 245 -28.52 11.55 -3.50
C GLU A 245 -28.74 10.47 -4.59
N ARG A 246 -28.25 9.23 -4.41
CA ARG A 246 -28.43 8.13 -5.38
C ARG A 246 -29.64 7.27 -5.05
#